data_AF-A0A844M4F7-F1
#
_entry.id   AF-A0A844M4F7-F1
#
_cell.length_a   1.000
_cell.length_b   1.000
_cell.length_c   1.000
_cell.angle_alpha   90.00
_cell.angle_beta   90.00
_cell.angle_gamma   90.00
#
_symmetry.space_group_name_H-M   'P 1'
#
loop_
_entity.id
_entity.type
_entity.pdbx_description
1 polymer ?
#
loop_
_entity_poly.entity_id
_entity_poly.type
_entity_poly.pdbx_seq_one_letter_code
_entity_poly.pdbx_strand_id
1 'polypeptide(L)'
;GENRVLVKNGLKMLQHTERAGLQELMAVSDIDLEHFDEDAVGFKIAPQLNALGRLDDPNPAIDLLTGFDEEELHELALMIKGKNEERKD
;
A
#
# COMPACT_ATOMS: atom_id res chain seq x y z
N GLY A 1 18.38 -3.21 -17.74
CA GLY A 1 17.14 -3.78 -18.28
C GLY A 1 15.96 -2.88 -17.92
N GLU A 2 14.88 -2.98 -18.70
CA GLU A 2 13.70 -2.12 -18.61
C GLU A 2 13.03 -2.15 -17.23
N ASN A 3 12.91 -3.34 -16.61
CA ASN A 3 12.36 -3.49 -15.26
C ASN A 3 13.11 -2.67 -14.20
N ARG A 4 14.45 -2.57 -14.32
CA ARG A 4 15.26 -1.79 -13.36
C ARG A 4 14.96 -0.30 -13.47
N VAL A 5 14.69 0.21 -14.67
CA VAL A 5 14.34 1.61 -14.90
C VAL A 5 12.94 1.90 -14.36
N LEU A 6 11.98 1.02 -14.64
CA LEU A 6 10.61 1.12 -14.13
C LEU A 6 10.58 1.12 -12.59
N VAL A 7 11.26 0.18 -11.94
CA VAL A 7 11.32 0.09 -10.47
C VAL A 7 11.97 1.35 -9.89
N LYS A 8 13.12 1.78 -10.41
CA LYS A 8 13.81 2.96 -9.90
C LYS A 8 12.94 4.23 -9.95
N ASN A 9 12.20 4.43 -11.04
CA ASN A 9 11.31 5.57 -11.17
C ASN A 9 10.04 5.39 -10.31
N GLY A 10 9.48 4.18 -10.29
CA GLY A 10 8.31 3.84 -9.48
C GLY A 10 8.54 4.03 -7.98
N LEU A 11 9.72 3.67 -7.46
CA LEU A 11 10.10 3.92 -6.06
C LEU A 11 10.06 5.41 -5.71
N LYS A 12 10.65 6.26 -6.56
CA LYS A 12 10.61 7.71 -6.38
C LYS A 12 9.19 8.27 -6.44
N MET A 13 8.36 7.75 -7.34
CA MET A 13 6.96 8.16 -7.45
C MET A 13 6.14 7.73 -6.24
N LEU A 14 6.37 6.53 -5.71
CA LEU A 14 5.69 6.02 -4.52
C LEU A 14 6.08 6.79 -3.27
N GLN A 15 7.37 7.09 -3.10
CA GLN A 15 7.88 7.91 -2.00
C GLN A 15 7.21 9.29 -1.92
N HIS A 16 6.77 9.83 -3.06
CA HIS A 16 6.09 11.12 -3.18
C HIS A 16 4.66 10.99 -3.73
N THR A 17 3.99 9.87 -3.46
CA THR A 17 2.64 9.64 -3.98
C THR A 17 1.64 10.63 -3.38
N GLU A 18 0.71 11.12 -4.19
CA GLU A 18 -0.44 11.94 -3.76
C GLU A 18 -1.72 11.10 -3.63
N ARG A 19 -1.64 9.78 -3.87
CA ARG A 19 -2.78 8.88 -3.69
C ARG A 19 -3.06 8.70 -2.20
N ALA A 20 -4.13 9.33 -1.71
CA ALA A 20 -4.51 9.36 -0.31
C ALA A 20 -4.54 7.95 0.33
N GLY A 21 -5.15 6.96 -0.32
CA GLY A 21 -5.19 5.62 0.26
C GLY A 21 -3.83 4.92 0.34
N LEU A 22 -2.88 5.22 -0.56
CA LEU A 22 -1.51 4.72 -0.41
C LEU A 22 -0.78 5.43 0.72
N GLN A 23 -1.04 6.73 0.94
CA GLN A 23 -0.47 7.47 2.07
C GLN A 23 -0.98 6.91 3.39
N GLU A 24 -2.29 6.67 3.52
CA GLU A 24 -2.90 6.03 4.69
C GLU A 24 -2.33 4.64 4.95
N LEU A 25 -2.25 3.80 3.90
CA LEU A 25 -1.66 2.46 4.02
C LEU A 25 -0.21 2.52 4.52
N MET A 26 0.60 3.46 4.00
CA MET A 26 1.99 3.63 4.43
C MET A 26 2.08 4.13 5.88
N ALA A 27 1.20 5.06 6.27
CA ALA A 27 1.15 5.62 7.61
C ALA A 27 0.80 4.56 8.66
N VAL A 28 -0.28 3.80 8.47
CA VAL A 28 -0.69 2.74 9.42
C VAL A 28 0.31 1.58 9.50
N SER A 29 1.21 1.48 8.51
CA SER A 29 2.23 0.44 8.39
C SER A 29 3.62 0.85 8.90
N ASP A 30 3.75 2.02 9.51
CA ASP A 30 5.01 2.56 10.01
C ASP A 30 6.12 2.51 8.93
N ILE A 31 5.79 2.97 7.73
CA ILE A 31 6.74 3.09 6.62
C ILE A 31 7.46 4.43 6.73
N ASP A 32 8.77 4.37 6.91
CA ASP A 32 9.63 5.54 6.85
C ASP A 32 9.83 5.97 5.39
N LEU A 33 9.24 7.10 5.02
CA LEU A 33 9.37 7.67 3.69
C LEU A 33 10.75 8.31 3.44
N GLU A 34 11.52 8.67 4.47
CA GLU A 34 12.88 9.18 4.29
C GLU A 34 13.83 8.08 3.81
N HIS A 35 13.60 6.84 4.24
CA HIS A 35 14.37 5.65 3.87
C HIS A 35 13.58 4.69 2.97
N PHE A 36 12.76 5.23 2.07
CA PHE A 36 11.92 4.43 1.16
C PHE A 36 12.72 3.74 0.06
N ASP A 37 12.72 2.41 0.04
CA ASP A 37 13.47 1.58 -0.92
C ASP A 37 12.65 0.38 -1.42
N GLU A 38 13.30 -0.52 -2.17
CA GLU A 38 12.66 -1.76 -2.64
C GLU A 38 12.16 -2.66 -1.51
N ASP A 39 12.76 -2.62 -0.31
CA ASP A 39 12.36 -3.46 0.82
C ASP A 39 11.06 -2.94 1.44
N ALA A 40 10.89 -1.61 1.52
CA ALA A 40 9.61 -1.01 1.90
C ALA A 40 8.46 -1.49 1.00
N VAL A 41 8.70 -1.55 -0.32
CA VAL A 41 7.70 -2.07 -1.26
C VAL A 41 7.53 -3.58 -1.12
N GLY A 42 8.63 -4.35 -1.14
CA GLY A 42 8.60 -5.81 -1.21
C GLY A 42 8.09 -6.48 0.06
N PHE A 43 8.40 -5.92 1.23
CA PHE A 43 8.12 -6.54 2.53
C PHE A 43 7.02 -5.84 3.34
N LYS A 44 6.72 -4.57 3.05
CA LYS A 44 5.65 -3.85 3.76
C LYS A 44 4.42 -3.61 2.88
N ILE A 45 4.56 -2.96 1.72
CA ILE A 45 3.41 -2.57 0.89
C ILE A 45 2.83 -3.77 0.12
N ALA A 46 3.66 -4.52 -0.60
CA ALA A 46 3.19 -5.59 -1.47
C ALA A 46 2.41 -6.69 -0.73
N PRO A 47 2.82 -7.16 0.46
CA PRO A 47 2.03 -8.14 1.22
C PRO A 47 0.61 -7.67 1.56
N GLN A 48 0.46 -6.38 1.88
CA GLN A 48 -0.84 -5.79 2.23
C GLN A 48 -1.76 -5.67 1.01
N LEU A 49 -1.23 -5.16 -0.11
CA LEU A 49 -1.99 -5.13 -1.36
C LEU A 49 -2.34 -6.55 -1.86
N ASN A 50 -1.48 -7.54 -1.61
CA ASN A 50 -1.78 -8.93 -1.93
C ASN A 50 -2.83 -9.56 -1.00
N ALA A 51 -3.01 -9.03 0.21
CA ALA A 51 -4.09 -9.47 1.11
C ALA A 51 -5.46 -9.05 0.56
N LEU A 52 -5.56 -7.87 -0.05
CA LEU A 52 -6.76 -7.41 -0.76
C LEU A 52 -7.17 -8.35 -1.89
N GLY A 53 -6.22 -8.82 -2.72
CA GLY A 53 -6.51 -9.74 -3.82
C GLY A 53 -6.99 -11.13 -3.40
N ARG A 54 -7.03 -11.42 -2.09
CA ARG A 54 -7.57 -12.66 -1.51
C ARG A 54 -8.93 -12.45 -0.86
N LEU A 55 -9.43 -11.22 -0.82
CA LEU A 55 -10.80 -10.94 -0.46
C LEU A 55 -11.71 -11.40 -1.60
N ASP A 56 -12.87 -11.94 -1.25
CA ASP A 56 -13.90 -12.30 -2.23
C ASP A 56 -14.50 -11.05 -2.91
N ASP A 57 -14.29 -9.86 -2.33
CA ASP A 57 -14.71 -8.56 -2.86
C ASP A 57 -13.49 -7.72 -3.32
N PRO A 58 -13.43 -7.29 -4.59
CA PRO A 58 -12.39 -6.39 -5.08
C PRO A 58 -12.58 -4.91 -4.71
N ASN A 59 -13.76 -4.49 -4.24
CA ASN A 59 -14.06 -3.08 -3.95
C ASN A 59 -13.04 -2.42 -3.01
N PRO A 60 -12.62 -3.06 -1.89
CA PRO A 60 -11.62 -2.48 -0.98
C PRO A 60 -10.29 -2.10 -1.66
N ALA A 61 -9.88 -2.82 -2.71
CA ALA A 61 -8.67 -2.47 -3.46
C ALA A 61 -8.86 -1.26 -4.37
N ILE A 62 -10.05 -1.16 -4.97
CA ILE A 62 -10.42 -0.04 -5.84
C ILE A 62 -10.55 1.23 -4.99
N ASP A 63 -11.28 1.14 -3.87
CA ASP A 63 -11.53 2.25 -2.97
C ASP A 63 -10.22 2.80 -2.39
N LEU A 64 -9.27 1.93 -2.02
CA LEU A 64 -7.97 2.38 -1.54
C LEU A 64 -7.17 3.14 -2.62
N LEU A 65 -7.23 2.66 -3.87
CA LEU A 65 -6.41 3.22 -4.96
C LEU A 65 -7.06 4.43 -5.64
N THR A 66 -8.34 4.68 -5.41
CA THR A 66 -9.13 5.70 -6.13
C THR A 66 -9.97 6.61 -5.24
N GLY A 67 -10.10 6.29 -3.95
CA GLY A 67 -10.85 7.08 -2.98
C GLY A 67 -10.14 8.37 -2.56
N PHE A 68 -10.90 9.26 -1.94
CA PHE A 68 -10.45 10.59 -1.51
C PHE A 68 -10.96 10.99 -0.12
N ASP A 69 -11.86 10.22 0.48
CA ASP A 69 -12.37 10.48 1.83
C ASP A 69 -11.36 9.94 2.85
N GLU A 70 -10.79 10.83 3.65
CA GLU A 70 -9.69 10.51 4.57
C GLU A 70 -10.11 9.51 5.65
N GLU A 71 -11.33 9.65 6.19
CA GLU A 71 -11.85 8.77 7.24
C GLU A 71 -12.11 7.35 6.68
N GLU A 72 -12.74 7.26 5.51
CA GLU A 72 -12.97 5.99 4.82
C GLU A 72 -11.65 5.29 4.47
N LEU A 73 -10.68 6.03 3.94
CA LEU A 73 -9.39 5.49 3.56
C LEU A 73 -8.56 5.03 4.77
N HIS A 74 -8.68 5.73 5.90
CA HIS A 74 -8.01 5.34 7.14
C HIS A 74 -8.55 4.01 7.67
N GLU A 75 -9.88 3.88 7.77
CA GLU A 75 -10.54 2.63 8.19
C GLU A 75 -10.23 1.47 7.23
N LEU A 76 -10.21 1.76 5.93
CA LEU A 76 -9.84 0.80 4.90
C LEU A 76 -8.39 0.33 5.06
N ALA A 77 -7.44 1.25 5.31
CA ALA A 77 -6.04 0.93 5.55
C ALA A 77 -5.85 0.06 6.81
N LEU A 78 -6.57 0.36 7.90
CA LEU A 78 -6.57 -0.45 9.12
C LEU A 78 -7.10 -1.86 8.87
N MET A 79 -8.22 -1.98 8.13
CA MET A 79 -8.78 -3.27 7.76
C MET A 79 -7.78 -4.11 6.94
N ILE A 80 -7.12 -3.48 5.96
CA ILE A 80 -6.11 -4.15 5.12
C ILE A 80 -4.92 -4.62 5.97
N LYS A 81 -4.44 -3.79 6.88
CA LYS A 81 -3.36 -4.16 7.81
C LYS A 81 -3.75 -5.38 8.64
N GLY A 82 -4.95 -5.36 9.24
CA GLY A 82 -5.47 -6.48 10.01
C GLY A 82 -5.58 -7.77 9.19
N LYS A 83 -6.10 -7.69 7.95
CA LYS A 83 -6.16 -8.85 7.04
C LYS A 83 -4.79 -9.40 6.66
N ASN A 84 -3.80 -8.52 6.48
CA ASN A 84 -2.44 -8.94 6.22
C ASN A 84 -1.77 -9.58 7.44
N GLU A 85 -2.13 -9.17 8.66
CA GLU A 85 -1.68 -9.80 9.92
C GLU A 85 -2.32 -11.18 10.08
N GLU A 86 -3.64 -11.32 9.91
CA GLU A 86 -4.35 -12.62 9.92
C GLU A 86 -3.74 -13.64 8.93
N ARG A 87 -3.21 -13.16 7.79
CA ARG A 87 -2.57 -14.02 6.77
C ARG A 87 -1.18 -14.50 7.19
N LYS A 88 -0.48 -13.76 8.05
CA LYS A 88 0.89 -14.06 8.46
C LYS A 88 0.95 -15.11 9.58
N ASP A 89 -0.12 -15.23 10.35
CA ASP A 89 -0.34 -16.28 11.35
C ASP A 89 -0.76 -17.61 10.69
#